data_AF-A0A4R4N4Z5-F1
#
_entry.id   AF-A0A4R4N4Z5-F1
#
_cell.length_a   1.000
_cell.length_b   1.000
_cell.length_c   1.000
_cell.angle_alpha   90.00
_cell.angle_beta   90.00
_cell.angle_gamma   90.00
#
_symmetry.space_group_name_H-M   'P 1'
#
loop_
_entity.id
_entity.type
_entity.pdbx_description
1 polymer ?
#
loop_
_entity_poly.entity_id
_entity_poly.type
_entity_poly.pdbx_seq_one_letter_code
_entity_poly.pdbx_strand_id
1 'polypeptide(L)'
;MAEGGRRRPTELVLLALGPVLAAAYAAVNHTAIRAGVRAEVTGPGWEGDPPAAGEMTALGTDLWRLTWWIAAFMGVVAVAYLVMGVLLRRRGRGRTLLMVLSGVLMVPYALVFFAALSNPVHVLPGLYESPDFAAGVPGWQAATPLIVLVAGLTQAAGMTMAASTGRRAARAGAGGEITRA
;
A
#
# COMPACT_ATOMS: atom_id res chain seq x y z
N MET A 1 -19.53 14.44 -30.94
CA MET A 1 -18.20 14.67 -30.32
C MET A 1 -18.36 14.81 -28.80
N ALA A 2 -18.45 13.71 -28.05
CA ALA A 2 -18.61 13.77 -26.59
C ALA A 2 -18.13 12.48 -25.91
N GLU A 3 -16.82 12.19 -25.96
CA GLU A 3 -16.23 11.06 -25.21
C GLU A 3 -15.09 11.48 -24.24
N GLY A 4 -14.82 12.78 -24.10
CA GLY A 4 -13.65 13.26 -23.35
C GLY A 4 -13.78 13.32 -21.81
N GLY A 5 -14.99 13.20 -21.24
CA GLY A 5 -15.22 13.50 -19.82
C GLY A 5 -14.96 12.35 -18.84
N ARG A 6 -15.23 11.10 -19.23
CA ARG A 6 -15.32 9.96 -18.29
C ARG A 6 -13.98 9.36 -17.85
N ARG A 7 -12.87 9.60 -18.57
CA ARG A 7 -11.56 8.99 -18.24
C ARG A 7 -10.80 9.70 -17.10
N ARG A 8 -11.12 10.98 -16.84
CA ARG A 8 -10.48 11.79 -15.79
C ARG A 8 -10.72 11.32 -14.35
N PRO A 9 -11.96 10.97 -13.93
CA PRO A 9 -12.21 10.54 -12.56
C PRO A 9 -11.59 9.18 -12.25
N THR A 10 -11.68 8.21 -13.16
CA THR A 10 -11.19 6.85 -12.94
C THR A 10 -9.69 6.78 -12.66
N GLU A 11 -8.87 7.55 -13.39
CA GLU A 11 -7.42 7.59 -13.15
C GLU A 11 -7.07 8.18 -11.76
N LEU A 12 -7.80 9.22 -11.31
CA LEU A 12 -7.57 9.81 -9.98
C LEU A 12 -8.01 8.88 -8.86
N VAL A 13 -9.13 8.18 -9.05
CA VAL A 13 -9.61 7.17 -8.09
C VAL A 13 -8.58 6.06 -7.92
N LEU A 14 -8.00 5.55 -9.02
CA LEU A 14 -6.98 4.50 -8.95
C LEU A 14 -5.69 4.97 -8.26
N LEU A 15 -5.29 6.22 -8.44
CA LEU A 15 -4.13 6.78 -7.73
C LEU A 15 -4.41 7.00 -6.23
N ALA A 16 -5.61 7.47 -5.89
CA ALA A 16 -6.05 7.68 -4.50
C ALA A 16 -6.33 6.37 -3.76
N LEU A 17 -6.50 5.25 -4.48
CA LEU A 17 -6.72 3.94 -3.89
C LEU A 17 -5.50 3.43 -3.11
N GLY A 18 -4.28 3.81 -3.52
CA GLY A 18 -3.05 3.37 -2.86
C GLY A 18 -3.00 3.72 -1.35
N PRO A 19 -3.13 5.00 -0.97
CA PRO A 19 -3.17 5.40 0.45
C PRO A 19 -4.34 4.78 1.21
N VAL A 20 -5.51 4.67 0.59
CA VAL A 20 -6.70 4.05 1.19
C VAL A 20 -6.45 2.57 1.50
N LEU A 21 -5.82 1.85 0.57
CA LEU A 21 -5.50 0.43 0.76
C LEU A 21 -4.38 0.22 1.79
N ALA A 22 -3.41 1.14 1.89
CA ALA A 22 -2.41 1.11 2.97
C ALA A 22 -3.06 1.29 4.36
N ALA A 23 -4.02 2.21 4.48
CA ALA A 23 -4.80 2.39 5.70
C ALA A 23 -5.67 1.16 6.01
N ALA A 24 -6.31 0.57 5.00
CA ALA A 24 -7.08 -0.66 5.14
C ALA A 24 -6.21 -1.83 5.60
N TYR A 25 -5.00 -1.98 5.03
CA TYR A 25 -4.03 -2.98 5.46
C TYR A 25 -3.66 -2.84 6.94
N ALA A 26 -3.40 -1.61 7.41
CA ALA A 26 -3.10 -1.36 8.82
C ALA A 26 -4.30 -1.71 9.72
N ALA A 27 -5.50 -1.25 9.35
CA ALA A 27 -6.71 -1.50 10.14
C ALA A 27 -7.02 -2.99 10.26
N VAL A 28 -6.95 -3.73 9.16
CA VAL A 28 -7.20 -5.17 9.14
C VAL A 28 -6.16 -5.92 9.97
N ASN A 29 -4.86 -5.64 9.81
CA ASN A 29 -3.82 -6.29 10.63
C ASN A 29 -3.91 -5.91 12.12
N HIS A 30 -4.31 -4.68 12.46
CA HIS A 30 -4.56 -4.30 13.86
C HIS A 30 -5.62 -5.20 14.52
N THR A 31 -6.70 -5.53 13.79
CA THR A 31 -7.74 -6.43 14.31
C THR A 31 -7.24 -7.86 14.49
N ALA A 32 -6.41 -8.36 13.57
CA ALA A 32 -5.79 -9.68 13.70
C ALA A 32 -4.83 -9.75 14.90
N ILE A 33 -3.99 -8.73 15.08
CA ILE A 33 -3.06 -8.63 16.22
C ILE A 33 -3.86 -8.59 17.53
N ARG A 34 -4.93 -7.81 17.62
CA ARG A 34 -5.79 -7.79 18.82
C ARG A 34 -6.44 -9.14 19.12
N ALA A 35 -6.82 -9.90 18.08
CA ALA A 35 -7.34 -11.25 18.26
C ALA A 35 -6.26 -12.21 18.79
N GLY A 36 -5.04 -12.15 18.24
CA GLY A 36 -3.88 -12.92 18.73
C GLY A 36 -3.52 -12.57 20.16
N VAL A 37 -3.42 -11.27 20.51
CA VAL A 37 -3.16 -10.81 21.89
C VAL A 37 -4.23 -11.30 22.85
N ARG A 38 -5.50 -11.25 22.44
CA ARG A 38 -6.58 -11.76 23.29
C ARG A 38 -6.43 -13.26 23.54
N ALA A 39 -6.13 -14.04 22.50
CA ALA A 39 -5.94 -15.48 22.64
C ALA A 39 -4.74 -15.82 23.53
N GLU A 40 -3.62 -15.12 23.35
CA GLU A 40 -2.40 -15.23 24.18
C GLU A 40 -2.71 -15.01 25.66
N VAL A 41 -3.39 -13.92 26.01
CA VAL A 41 -3.71 -13.56 27.41
C VAL A 41 -4.74 -14.49 28.04
N THR A 42 -5.61 -15.12 27.24
CA THR A 42 -6.57 -16.13 27.72
C THR A 42 -6.03 -17.56 27.64
N GLY A 43 -4.82 -17.72 27.12
CA GLY A 43 -4.19 -19.02 26.90
C GLY A 43 -3.73 -19.66 28.21
N PRO A 44 -3.64 -21.00 28.25
CA PRO A 44 -3.18 -21.72 29.44
C PRO A 44 -1.71 -21.44 29.78
N GLY A 45 -0.91 -20.94 28.82
CA GLY A 45 0.49 -20.58 29.04
C GLY A 45 0.72 -19.15 29.55
N TRP A 46 -0.33 -18.37 29.82
CA TRP A 46 -0.19 -16.99 30.26
C TRP A 46 0.14 -16.90 31.76
N GLU A 47 1.33 -16.39 32.08
CA GLU A 47 1.83 -16.27 33.46
C GLU A 47 1.72 -14.85 34.05
N GLY A 48 1.30 -13.86 33.26
CA GLY A 48 1.25 -12.44 33.66
C GLY A 48 -0.13 -11.94 34.10
N ASP A 49 -0.20 -10.69 34.55
CA ASP A 49 -1.50 -10.00 34.65
C ASP A 49 -1.98 -9.60 33.25
N PRO A 50 -3.29 -9.67 32.96
CA PRO A 50 -3.83 -9.18 31.71
C PRO A 50 -3.45 -7.70 31.49
N PRO A 51 -3.04 -7.31 30.26
CA PRO A 51 -2.74 -5.92 29.96
C PRO A 51 -3.95 -5.03 30.22
N ALA A 52 -3.70 -3.78 30.62
CA ALA A 52 -4.77 -2.83 30.89
C ALA A 52 -5.61 -2.56 29.63
N ALA A 53 -6.80 -1.99 29.80
CA ALA A 53 -7.71 -1.72 28.70
C ALA A 53 -7.04 -0.83 27.63
N GLY A 54 -6.78 -1.40 26.45
CA GLY A 54 -6.13 -0.71 25.33
C GLY A 54 -4.64 -0.95 25.20
N GLU A 55 -4.00 -1.61 26.17
CA GLU A 55 -2.62 -2.08 26.08
C GLU A 55 -2.53 -3.43 25.35
N MET A 56 -1.33 -3.75 24.85
CA MET A 56 -1.02 -5.00 24.17
C MET A 56 0.15 -5.69 24.87
N THR A 57 0.31 -6.99 24.66
CA THR A 57 1.55 -7.70 25.01
C THR A 57 2.75 -7.11 24.27
N ALA A 58 3.97 -7.40 24.71
CA ALA A 58 5.19 -6.96 24.02
C ALA A 58 5.19 -7.43 22.55
N LEU A 59 4.82 -8.70 22.32
CA LEU A 59 4.62 -9.29 20.99
C LEU A 59 3.60 -8.51 20.16
N GLY A 60 2.41 -8.22 20.74
CA GLY A 60 1.38 -7.44 20.06
C GLY A 60 1.84 -6.03 19.70
N THR A 61 2.58 -5.38 20.59
CA THR A 61 3.11 -4.01 20.38
C THR A 61 4.15 -3.97 19.26
N ASP A 62 5.07 -4.94 19.24
CA ASP A 62 6.10 -5.05 18.21
C ASP A 62 5.48 -5.36 16.83
N LEU A 63 4.53 -6.29 16.78
CA LEU A 63 3.77 -6.58 15.56
C LEU A 63 3.00 -5.36 15.06
N TRP A 64 2.38 -4.60 15.97
CA TRP A 64 1.65 -3.39 15.60
C TRP A 64 2.60 -2.31 15.07
N ARG A 65 3.73 -2.07 15.75
CA ARG A 65 4.77 -1.14 15.29
C ARG A 65 5.28 -1.50 13.90
N LEU A 66 5.62 -2.76 13.66
CA LEU A 66 6.10 -3.22 12.37
C LEU A 66 5.05 -3.04 11.27
N THR A 67 3.80 -3.46 11.54
CA THR A 67 2.67 -3.29 10.62
C THR A 67 2.42 -1.81 10.31
N TRP A 68 2.45 -0.95 11.33
CA TRP A 68 2.27 0.47 11.20
C TRP A 68 3.37 1.10 10.35
N TRP A 69 4.64 0.73 10.57
CA TRP A 69 5.76 1.22 9.75
C TRP A 69 5.65 0.80 8.29
N ILE A 70 5.26 -0.46 8.03
CA ILE A 70 4.98 -0.96 6.68
C ILE A 70 3.88 -0.12 6.01
N ALA A 71 2.75 0.06 6.69
CA ALA A 71 1.62 0.81 6.17
C ALA A 71 1.95 2.29 5.94
N ALA A 72 2.64 2.93 6.88
CA ALA A 72 3.07 4.32 6.79
C ALA A 72 4.02 4.52 5.60
N PHE A 73 5.03 3.66 5.46
CA PHE A 73 5.97 3.73 4.36
C PHE A 73 5.27 3.57 3.01
N MET A 74 4.39 2.56 2.87
CA MET A 74 3.59 2.39 1.66
C MET A 74 2.69 3.58 1.37
N GLY A 75 2.05 4.14 2.40
CA GLY A 75 1.24 5.34 2.28
C GLY A 75 2.03 6.53 1.73
N VAL A 76 3.24 6.76 2.25
CA VAL A 76 4.14 7.82 1.76
C VAL A 76 4.55 7.58 0.31
N VAL A 77 4.96 6.36 -0.05
CA VAL A 77 5.31 6.01 -1.43
C VAL A 77 4.10 6.18 -2.36
N ALA A 78 2.92 5.76 -1.92
CA ALA A 78 1.68 5.89 -2.66
C ALA A 78 1.31 7.36 -2.90
N VAL A 79 1.49 8.23 -1.91
CA VAL A 79 1.30 9.69 -2.04
C VAL A 79 2.34 10.28 -3.00
N ALA A 80 3.60 9.84 -2.94
CA ALA A 80 4.61 10.29 -3.89
C ALA A 80 4.22 9.93 -5.34
N TYR A 81 3.70 8.72 -5.58
CA TYR A 81 3.16 8.32 -6.88
C TYR A 81 1.94 9.12 -7.33
N LEU A 82 1.02 9.43 -6.40
CA LEU A 82 -0.09 10.34 -6.67
C LEU A 82 0.41 11.71 -7.16
N VAL A 83 1.36 12.31 -6.43
CA VAL A 83 1.93 13.62 -6.77
C VAL A 83 2.64 13.56 -8.12
N MET A 84 3.48 12.54 -8.35
CA MET A 84 4.16 12.34 -9.64
C MET A 84 3.16 12.18 -10.79
N GLY A 85 2.08 11.41 -10.61
CA GLY A 85 1.02 11.25 -11.59
C GLY A 85 0.32 12.57 -11.93
N VAL A 86 0.05 13.41 -10.93
CA VAL A 86 -0.52 14.75 -11.13
C VAL A 86 0.47 15.68 -11.85
N LEU A 87 1.76 15.65 -11.49
CA LEU A 87 2.78 16.47 -12.12
C LEU A 87 3.04 16.07 -13.58
N LEU A 88 3.08 14.77 -13.89
CA LEU A 88 3.24 14.24 -15.26
C LEU A 88 2.13 14.69 -16.22
N ARG A 89 0.95 15.03 -15.69
CA ARG A 89 -0.15 15.61 -16.49
C ARG A 89 0.10 17.06 -16.87
N ARG A 90 0.89 17.81 -16.10
CA ARG A 90 1.28 19.18 -16.43
C ARG A 90 2.43 19.09 -17.45
N ARG A 91 2.19 19.60 -18.66
CA ARG A 91 3.05 19.45 -19.86
C ARG A 91 4.35 20.27 -19.74
N GLY A 92 5.19 20.00 -18.73
CA GLY A 92 6.39 20.78 -18.39
C GLY A 92 7.73 20.03 -18.55
N ARG A 93 8.84 20.79 -18.57
CA ARG A 93 10.23 20.29 -18.46
C ARG A 93 10.40 19.54 -17.13
N GLY A 94 10.94 18.31 -17.16
CA GLY A 94 11.17 17.49 -15.95
C GLY A 94 10.62 16.06 -15.99
N ARG A 95 9.97 15.66 -17.09
CA ARG A 95 9.34 14.33 -17.25
C ARG A 95 10.32 13.15 -17.10
N THR A 96 11.56 13.29 -17.58
CA THR A 96 12.60 12.25 -17.44
C THR A 96 12.98 12.02 -15.98
N LEU A 97 13.12 13.10 -15.20
CA LEU A 97 13.42 13.02 -13.77
C LEU A 97 12.29 12.31 -13.01
N LEU A 98 11.04 12.61 -13.34
CA LEU A 98 9.86 11.93 -12.77
C LEU A 98 9.83 10.44 -13.11
N MET A 99 10.24 10.03 -14.33
CA MET A 99 10.35 8.62 -14.68
C MET A 99 11.45 7.90 -13.90
N VAL A 100 12.63 8.51 -13.78
CA VAL A 100 13.74 7.93 -13.00
C VAL A 100 13.34 7.80 -11.53
N LEU A 101 12.76 8.85 -10.95
CA LEU A 101 12.27 8.85 -9.57
C LEU A 101 11.20 7.78 -9.36
N SER A 102 10.28 7.60 -10.31
CA SER A 102 9.26 6.54 -10.24
C SER A 102 9.85 5.13 -10.23
N GLY A 103 10.94 4.90 -10.99
CA GLY A 103 11.67 3.63 -10.99
C GLY A 103 12.43 3.40 -9.68
N VAL A 104 13.06 4.44 -9.14
CA VAL A 104 13.76 4.37 -7.83
C VAL A 104 12.79 4.06 -6.70
N LEU A 105 11.60 4.67 -6.69
CA LEU A 105 10.56 4.38 -5.69
C LEU A 105 9.96 2.97 -5.80
N MET A 106 10.15 2.29 -6.93
CA MET A 106 9.64 0.93 -7.11
C MET A 106 10.42 -0.09 -6.29
N VAL A 107 11.72 0.15 -6.10
CA VAL A 107 12.60 -0.71 -5.30
C VAL A 107 12.17 -0.80 -3.84
N PRO A 108 12.01 0.30 -3.08
CA PRO A 108 11.56 0.22 -1.71
C PRO A 108 10.09 -0.21 -1.60
N TYR A 109 9.25 0.07 -2.60
CA TYR A 109 7.89 -0.48 -2.64
C TYR A 109 7.91 -2.01 -2.73
N ALA A 110 8.72 -2.58 -3.61
CA ALA A 110 8.90 -4.01 -3.76
C ALA A 110 9.48 -4.65 -2.49
N LEU A 111 10.42 -3.98 -1.83
CA LEU A 111 11.00 -4.44 -0.56
C LEU A 111 9.93 -4.53 0.54
N VAL A 112 9.08 -3.50 0.67
CA VAL A 112 8.01 -3.50 1.66
C VAL A 112 6.91 -4.51 1.31
N PHE A 113 6.60 -4.69 0.03
CA PHE A 113 5.71 -5.76 -0.40
C PHE A 113 6.26 -7.15 -0.04
N PHE A 114 7.57 -7.38 -0.21
CA PHE A 114 8.22 -8.62 0.18
C PHE A 114 8.19 -8.82 1.71
N ALA A 115 8.41 -7.76 2.50
CA ALA A 115 8.26 -7.78 3.94
C ALA A 115 6.81 -8.01 4.41
N ALA A 116 5.81 -7.60 3.63
CA ALA A 116 4.41 -7.94 3.89
C ALA A 116 4.13 -9.42 3.55
N LEU A 117 4.71 -9.94 2.47
CA LEU A 117 4.57 -11.34 2.05
C LEU A 117 5.19 -12.33 3.03
N SER A 118 6.29 -11.97 3.71
CA SER A 118 6.84 -12.81 4.78
C SER A 118 5.87 -12.98 5.96
N ASN A 119 4.77 -12.24 5.97
CA ASN A 119 3.68 -12.31 6.95
C ASN A 119 4.20 -12.30 8.39
N PRO A 120 4.63 -11.13 8.90
CA PRO A 120 5.25 -11.03 10.22
C PRO A 120 4.37 -11.56 11.35
N VAL A 121 3.04 -11.53 11.18
CA VAL A 121 2.07 -12.05 12.14
C VAL A 121 2.17 -13.56 12.34
N HIS A 122 2.68 -14.32 11.37
CA HIS A 122 2.96 -15.75 11.53
C HIS A 122 4.40 -16.06 11.93
N VAL A 123 5.36 -15.19 11.58
CA VAL A 123 6.79 -15.44 11.87
C VAL A 123 7.15 -15.06 13.31
N LEU A 124 6.69 -13.90 13.79
CA LEU A 124 7.04 -13.38 15.11
C LEU A 124 6.58 -14.25 16.29
N PRO A 125 5.37 -14.85 16.28
CA PRO A 125 4.97 -15.74 17.38
C PRO A 125 5.88 -16.96 17.54
N GLY A 126 6.45 -17.46 16.44
CA GLY A 126 7.44 -18.54 16.49
C GLY A 126 8.77 -18.10 17.12
N LEU A 127 9.18 -16.85 16.92
CA LEU A 127 10.38 -16.27 17.56
C LEU A 127 10.17 -15.98 19.05
N TYR A 128 8.94 -15.66 19.43
CA TYR A 128 8.53 -15.38 20.81
C TYR A 128 8.05 -16.62 21.58
N GLU A 129 8.09 -17.81 20.95
CA GLU A 129 7.59 -19.08 21.51
C GLU A 129 6.16 -18.96 22.09
N SER A 130 5.29 -18.19 21.44
CA SER A 130 3.91 -17.92 21.88
C SER A 130 2.89 -18.62 20.96
N PRO A 131 2.64 -19.93 21.16
CA PRO A 131 1.72 -20.71 20.33
C PRO A 131 0.26 -20.27 20.48
N ASP A 132 -0.12 -19.77 21.66
CA ASP A 132 -1.47 -19.30 21.96
C ASP A 132 -1.81 -18.04 21.14
N PHE A 133 -0.84 -17.15 20.94
CA PHE A 133 -1.00 -16.02 20.03
C PHE A 133 -1.28 -16.51 18.60
N ALA A 134 -0.45 -17.43 18.09
CA ALA A 134 -0.56 -17.94 16.73
C ALA A 134 -1.90 -18.65 16.48
N ALA A 135 -2.41 -19.40 17.46
CA ALA A 135 -3.72 -20.05 17.40
C ALA A 135 -4.89 -19.04 17.38
N GLY A 136 -4.69 -17.86 17.98
CA GLY A 136 -5.67 -16.76 17.98
C GLY A 136 -5.70 -15.93 16.71
N VAL A 137 -4.70 -16.04 15.83
CA VAL A 137 -4.64 -15.28 14.59
C VAL A 137 -5.72 -15.78 13.64
N PRO A 138 -6.63 -14.92 13.16
CA PRO A 138 -7.66 -15.34 12.22
C PRO A 138 -7.05 -15.86 10.91
N GLY A 139 -7.54 -16.99 10.39
CA GLY A 139 -6.99 -17.61 9.17
C GLY A 139 -7.05 -16.75 7.90
N TRP A 140 -7.93 -15.74 7.86
CA TRP A 140 -7.98 -14.76 6.76
C TRP A 140 -6.77 -13.80 6.75
N GLN A 141 -6.02 -13.69 7.86
CA GLN A 141 -4.88 -12.78 7.97
C GLN A 141 -3.80 -13.11 6.91
N ALA A 142 -3.65 -14.38 6.56
CA ALA A 142 -2.75 -14.83 5.50
C ALA A 142 -3.02 -14.19 4.13
N ALA A 143 -4.25 -13.71 3.88
CA ALA A 143 -4.62 -13.02 2.65
C ALA A 143 -4.35 -11.50 2.68
N THR A 144 -4.03 -10.92 3.84
CA THR A 144 -3.83 -9.46 3.96
C THR A 144 -2.68 -8.88 3.13
N PRO A 145 -1.57 -9.61 2.82
CA PRO A 145 -0.57 -9.12 1.87
C PRO A 145 -1.15 -8.88 0.47
N LEU A 146 -2.24 -9.54 0.09
CA LEU A 146 -2.89 -9.32 -1.20
C LEU A 146 -3.49 -7.91 -1.31
N ILE A 147 -3.87 -7.28 -0.19
CA ILE A 147 -4.33 -5.89 -0.16
C ILE A 147 -3.21 -4.97 -0.67
N VAL A 148 -1.97 -5.24 -0.24
CA VAL A 148 -0.79 -4.48 -0.68
C VAL A 148 -0.47 -4.73 -2.16
N LEU A 149 -0.61 -5.97 -2.61
CA LEU A 149 -0.44 -6.31 -4.03
C LEU A 149 -1.43 -5.53 -4.90
N VAL A 150 -2.71 -5.56 -4.51
CA VAL A 150 -3.78 -4.83 -5.21
C VAL A 150 -3.52 -3.32 -5.20
N ALA A 151 -3.03 -2.76 -4.09
CA ALA A 151 -2.61 -1.36 -4.02
C ALA A 151 -1.52 -1.04 -5.04
N GLY A 152 -0.49 -1.89 -5.14
CA GLY A 152 0.61 -1.68 -6.08
C GLY A 152 0.16 -1.77 -7.53
N LEU A 153 -0.66 -2.77 -7.84
CA LEU A 153 -1.21 -2.97 -9.19
C LEU A 153 -2.11 -1.82 -9.62
N THR A 154 -2.98 -1.33 -8.74
CA THR A 154 -3.88 -0.21 -9.04
C THR A 154 -3.12 1.09 -9.27
N GLN A 155 -2.06 1.35 -8.51
CA GLN A 155 -1.18 2.50 -8.75
C GLN A 155 -0.36 2.38 -10.03
N ALA A 156 0.19 1.20 -10.33
CA ALA A 156 0.90 0.95 -11.58
C ALA A 156 -0.02 1.13 -12.80
N ALA A 157 -1.25 0.65 -12.73
CA ALA A 157 -2.27 0.86 -13.75
C ALA A 157 -2.62 2.35 -13.91
N GLY A 158 -2.81 3.08 -12.80
CA GLY A 158 -3.05 4.52 -12.82
C GLY A 158 -1.93 5.31 -13.50
N MET A 159 -0.67 4.99 -13.17
CA MET A 159 0.51 5.62 -13.76
C MET A 159 0.66 5.35 -15.25
N THR A 160 0.48 4.09 -15.69
CA THR A 160 0.58 3.72 -17.10
C THR A 160 -0.49 4.40 -17.95
N MET A 161 -1.73 4.49 -17.44
CA MET A 161 -2.81 5.23 -18.10
C MET A 161 -2.48 6.72 -18.21
N ALA A 162 -2.09 7.38 -17.10
CA ALA A 162 -1.71 8.79 -17.09
C ALA A 162 -0.56 9.10 -18.08
N ALA A 163 0.45 8.24 -18.16
CA ALA A 163 1.57 8.38 -19.08
C ALA A 163 1.16 8.18 -20.56
N SER A 164 0.16 7.33 -20.83
CA SER A 164 -0.37 7.08 -22.18
C SER A 164 -1.20 8.26 -22.70
N THR A 165 -1.99 8.91 -21.83
CA THR A 165 -2.83 10.06 -22.16
C THR A 165 -1.98 11.26 -22.56
N GLY A 166 -0.86 11.48 -21.87
CA GLY A 166 0.13 12.51 -22.23
C GLY A 166 0.81 12.28 -23.59
N ARG A 167 0.98 11.03 -24.03
CA ARG A 167 1.56 10.71 -25.36
C ARG A 167 0.58 10.99 -26.50
N ARG A 168 -0.72 10.72 -26.32
CA ARG A 168 -1.76 10.99 -27.34
C ARG A 168 -1.97 12.49 -27.55
N ALA A 169 -2.00 13.28 -26.47
CA ALA A 169 -2.11 14.74 -26.57
C ALA A 169 -0.90 15.41 -27.24
N ALA A 170 0.30 14.83 -27.07
CA ALA A 170 1.51 15.29 -27.76
C ALA A 170 1.43 15.04 -29.27
N ARG A 171 1.00 13.85 -29.71
CA ARG A 171 0.84 13.51 -31.13
C ARG A 171 -0.27 14.30 -31.82
N ALA A 172 -1.39 14.55 -31.13
CA ALA A 172 -2.48 15.37 -31.68
C ALA A 172 -2.09 16.84 -31.90
N GLY A 173 -1.20 17.39 -31.06
CA GLY A 173 -0.66 18.74 -31.25
C GLY A 173 0.29 18.85 -32.44
N ALA A 174 1.13 17.85 -32.68
CA ALA A 174 2.08 17.82 -33.80
C ALA A 174 1.40 17.61 -35.17
N GLY A 175 0.27 16.89 -35.22
CA GLY A 175 -0.49 16.67 -36.46
C GLY A 175 -1.33 17.88 -36.92
N GLY A 176 -1.72 18.77 -36.00
CA GLY A 176 -2.47 19.99 -36.32
C GLY A 176 -1.62 21.14 -36.87
N GLU A 177 -0.31 21.08 -36.69
CA GLU A 177 0.63 22.10 -37.18
C GLU A 177 1.02 21.87 -38.66
N ILE A 178 0.94 20.62 -39.13
CA ILE A 178 1.23 20.23 -40.53
C ILE A 178 0.09 20.59 -41.49
N THR A 179 -1.12 20.84 -40.99
CA THR A 179 -2.30 21.17 -41.81
C THR A 179 -2.56 22.68 -41.94
N ARG A 180 -1.66 23.53 -41.44
CA ARG A 180 -1.78 25.00 -41.49
C ARG A 180 -0.68 25.70 -42.33
N ALA A 181 0.19 24.94 -42.98
CA ALA A 181 1.14 25.46 -43.96
C ALA A 181 0.64 25.11 -45.37
#